data_AF-A0A9E3J9J9-F1
#
_entry.id   AF-A0A9E3J9J9-F1
#
_cell.length_a   1.000
_cell.length_b   1.000
_cell.length_c   1.000
_cell.angle_alpha   90.00
_cell.angle_beta   90.00
_cell.angle_gamma   90.00
#
_symmetry.space_group_name_H-M   'P 1'
#
loop_
_entity.id
_entity.type
_entity.pdbx_description
1 polymer ?
#
loop_
_entity_poly.entity_id
_entity_poly.type
_entity_poly.pdbx_seq_one_letter_code
_entity_poly.pdbx_strand_id
1 'polypeptide(L)'
;AATLGMYLSGRDIPGRDERGAPIVDDSFLAVLHAGDRPTGFVLPGPPWAERYEVVVDTSREGQEEAPGVVHRAGTSITVPARAVLLLRVAG
;
A
#
# COMPACT_ATOMS: atom_id res chain seq x y z
N ALA A 1 -2.37 11.05 16.91
CA ALA A 1 -2.50 9.68 16.37
C ALA A 1 -1.31 9.43 15.46
N ALA A 2 -0.63 8.29 15.60
CA ALA A 2 0.52 7.95 14.77
C ALA A 2 0.05 7.16 13.54
N THR A 3 0.19 7.77 12.36
CA THR A 3 0.00 7.10 11.06
C THR A 3 1.33 7.08 10.35
N LEU A 4 1.75 5.91 9.88
CA LEU A 4 2.99 5.73 9.13
C LEU A 4 2.65 5.20 7.73
N GLY A 5 3.17 5.86 6.70
CA GLY A 5 3.20 5.34 5.34
C GLY A 5 4.60 4.81 5.01
N MET A 6 4.68 3.63 4.40
CA MET A 6 5.93 3.02 3.94
C MET A 6 5.78 2.57 2.49
N TYR A 7 6.62 3.07 1.61
CA TYR A 7 6.73 2.60 0.23
C TYR A 7 7.73 1.45 0.16
N LEU A 8 7.30 0.31 -0.36
CA LEU A 8 8.08 -0.91 -0.52
C LEU A 8 8.36 -1.06 -2.02
N SER A 9 9.60 -0.79 -2.43
CA SER A 9 10.01 -0.86 -3.84
C SER A 9 10.30 -2.31 -4.22
N GLY A 10 9.43 -2.89 -5.05
CA GLY A 10 9.70 -4.18 -5.68
C GLY A 10 10.73 -4.10 -6.81
N ARG A 11 11.03 -2.89 -7.32
CA ARG A 11 12.03 -2.68 -8.38
C ARG A 11 13.47 -2.62 -7.87
N ASP A 12 13.67 -2.35 -6.58
CA ASP A 12 14.98 -2.11 -5.97
C ASP A 12 15.39 -3.24 -5.02
N ILE A 13 14.99 -4.48 -5.33
CA ILE A 13 15.36 -5.65 -4.53
C ILE A 13 16.86 -5.95 -4.79
N PRO A 14 17.73 -5.95 -3.76
CA PRO A 14 19.18 -6.13 -3.97
C PRO A 14 19.59 -7.52 -4.49
N GLY A 15 18.69 -8.49 -4.44
CA GLY A 15 18.94 -9.90 -4.77
C GLY A 15 19.00 -10.18 -6.29
N ARG A 16 19.69 -11.26 -6.63
CA ARG A 16 19.71 -11.84 -7.98
C ARG A 16 19.29 -13.30 -7.94
N ASP A 17 18.69 -13.79 -9.02
CA ASP A 17 18.31 -15.19 -9.17
C ASP A 17 19.51 -16.10 -9.47
N GLU A 18 19.26 -17.40 -9.64
CA GLU A 18 20.29 -18.42 -9.94
C GLU A 18 21.06 -18.17 -11.24
N ARG A 19 20.50 -17.35 -12.15
CA ARG A 19 21.10 -16.97 -13.43
C ARG A 19 21.77 -15.59 -13.37
N GLY A 20 21.76 -14.96 -12.20
CA GLY A 20 22.29 -13.63 -11.98
C GLY A 20 21.39 -12.49 -12.47
N ALA A 21 20.12 -12.75 -12.81
CA ALA A 21 19.18 -11.69 -13.17
C ALA A 21 18.66 -10.96 -11.91
N PRO A 22 18.37 -9.63 -11.97
CA PRO A 22 17.76 -8.93 -10.86
C PRO A 22 16.42 -9.53 -10.46
N ILE A 23 16.18 -9.69 -9.16
CA ILE A 23 14.85 -10.01 -8.65
C ILE A 23 14.04 -8.72 -8.67
N VAL A 24 12.84 -8.75 -9.25
CA VAL A 24 11.89 -7.64 -9.25
C VAL A 24 10.51 -8.13 -8.84
N ASP A 25 9.73 -7.26 -8.22
CA ASP A 25 8.36 -7.53 -7.78
C ASP A 25 7.49 -6.27 -7.93
N ASP A 26 6.19 -6.43 -7.67
CA ASP A 26 5.25 -5.33 -7.50
C ASP A 26 5.72 -4.39 -6.37
N SER A 27 5.44 -3.10 -6.51
CA SER A 27 5.66 -2.13 -5.44
C SER A 27 4.40 -1.94 -4.62
N PHE A 28 4.56 -1.64 -3.33
CA PHE A 28 3.43 -1.49 -2.41
C PHE A 28 3.56 -0.24 -1.56
N LEU A 29 2.43 0.27 -1.10
CA LEU A 29 2.32 1.25 -0.02
C LEU A 29 1.63 0.59 1.17
N ALA A 30 2.35 0.48 2.28
CA ALA A 30 1.79 0.05 3.56
C ALA A 30 1.42 1.29 4.40
N VAL A 31 0.19 1.36 4.86
CA VAL A 31 -0.30 2.43 5.74
C VAL A 31 -0.73 1.83 7.07
N LEU A 32 0.03 2.13 8.12
CA LEU A 32 -0.19 1.62 9.47
C LEU A 32 -0.78 2.75 10.33
N HIS A 33 -1.98 2.53 10.85
CA HIS A 33 -2.65 3.49 11.71
C HIS A 33 -2.93 2.91 13.10
N ALA A 34 -2.25 3.45 14.12
CA ALA A 34 -2.42 3.02 15.51
C ALA A 34 -3.50 3.81 16.28
N GLY A 35 -4.12 4.80 15.65
CA GLY A 35 -5.15 5.63 16.28
C GLY A 35 -6.45 4.86 16.53
N ASP A 36 -7.20 5.31 17.54
CA ASP A 36 -8.49 4.76 17.96
C ASP A 36 -9.68 5.31 17.16
N ARG A 37 -9.43 6.31 16.30
CA ARG A 37 -10.41 6.91 15.39
C ARG A 37 -9.87 6.89 13.95
N PRO A 38 -10.74 6.78 12.94
CA PRO A 38 -10.31 6.87 11.55
C PRO A 38 -9.56 8.18 11.25
N THR A 39 -8.69 8.15 10.24
CA THR A 39 -7.91 9.31 9.82
C THR A 39 -7.86 9.44 8.30
N GLY A 40 -7.66 10.67 7.81
CA GLY A 40 -7.40 10.91 6.40
C GLY A 40 -5.93 10.65 6.06
N PHE A 41 -5.66 10.02 4.92
CA PHE A 41 -4.32 9.78 4.40
C PHE A 41 -4.27 10.12 2.91
N VAL A 42 -3.39 11.04 2.52
CA VAL A 42 -3.19 11.43 1.12
C VAL A 42 -2.23 10.45 0.45
N LEU A 43 -2.67 9.80 -0.62
CA LEU A 43 -1.86 8.84 -1.36
C LEU A 43 -0.73 9.56 -2.12
N PRO A 44 0.54 9.12 -2.00
CA PRO A 44 1.66 9.75 -2.70
C PRO A 44 1.49 9.71 -4.22
N GLY A 45 1.78 10.84 -4.88
CA GLY A 45 1.73 11.02 -6.35
C GLY A 45 2.93 10.41 -7.10
N PRO A 46 3.21 10.91 -8.32
CA PRO A 46 4.51 10.71 -8.96
C PRO A 46 5.68 11.23 -8.10
N PRO A 47 6.88 10.60 -8.15
CA PRO A 47 7.25 9.48 -9.01
C PRO A 47 6.85 8.09 -8.48
N TRP A 48 6.12 8.03 -7.37
CA TRP A 48 5.82 6.78 -6.67
C TRP A 48 4.71 5.96 -7.34
N ALA A 49 3.64 6.61 -7.78
CA ALA A 49 2.52 5.93 -8.43
C ALA A 49 1.61 6.86 -9.24
N GLU A 50 0.84 6.27 -10.16
CA GLU A 50 -0.36 6.91 -10.72
C GLU A 50 -1.64 6.49 -9.99
N ARG A 51 -1.70 5.23 -9.53
CA ARG A 51 -2.85 4.57 -8.90
C ARG A 51 -2.39 3.59 -7.83
N TYR A 52 -3.30 3.27 -6.92
CA TYR A 52 -3.11 2.30 -5.86
C TYR A 52 -4.33 1.39 -5.78
N GLU A 53 -4.12 0.08 -5.70
CA GLU A 53 -5.17 -0.92 -5.47
C GLU A 53 -5.07 -1.44 -4.05
N VAL A 54 -6.14 -1.39 -3.27
CA VAL A 54 -6.17 -1.96 -1.92
C VAL A 54 -6.24 -3.47 -2.02
N VAL A 55 -5.15 -4.13 -1.60
CA VAL A 55 -5.03 -5.60 -1.63
C VAL A 55 -5.22 -6.22 -0.25
N VAL A 56 -4.95 -5.48 0.82
CA VAL A 56 -5.25 -5.89 2.21
C VAL A 56 -5.85 -4.72 2.97
N ASP A 57 -6.91 -4.99 3.73
CA ASP A 57 -7.49 -4.08 4.72
C ASP A 57 -7.84 -4.88 5.97
N THR A 58 -7.07 -4.70 7.05
CA THR A 58 -7.26 -5.48 8.29
C THR A 58 -8.48 -5.06 9.09
N SER A 59 -9.20 -4.02 8.67
CA SER A 59 -10.44 -3.58 9.33
C SER A 59 -11.69 -4.31 8.85
N ARG A 60 -11.59 -5.01 7.71
CA ARG A 60 -12.71 -5.79 7.14
C ARG A 60 -12.89 -7.09 7.91
N GLU A 61 -14.14 -7.45 8.18
CA GLU A 61 -14.48 -8.75 8.78
C GLU A 61 -14.26 -9.90 7.79
N GLY A 62 -14.65 -9.70 6.54
CA GLY A 62 -14.44 -10.66 5.45
C GLY A 62 -13.07 -10.50 4.78
N GLN A 63 -12.28 -11.57 4.78
CA GLN A 63 -10.92 -11.62 4.22
C GLN A 63 -10.78 -12.72 3.14
N GLU A 64 -11.89 -13.31 2.70
CA GLU A 64 -11.89 -14.38 1.68
C GLU A 64 -11.42 -13.89 0.31
N GLU A 65 -11.62 -12.60 0.02
CA GLU A 65 -11.20 -11.94 -1.21
C GLU A 65 -10.53 -10.59 -0.92
N ALA A 66 -9.60 -10.21 -1.79
CA ALA A 66 -8.96 -8.90 -1.74
C ALA A 66 -10.00 -7.78 -1.89
N PRO A 67 -9.81 -6.61 -1.24
CA PRO A 67 -10.74 -5.48 -1.39
C PRO A 67 -10.88 -5.00 -2.84
N GLY A 68 -9.80 -4.99 -3.61
CA GLY A 68 -9.80 -4.66 -5.05
C GLY A 68 -10.17 -3.20 -5.38
N VAL A 69 -10.31 -2.33 -4.37
CA VAL A 69 -10.66 -0.92 -4.56
C VAL A 69 -9.45 -0.18 -5.11
N VAL A 70 -9.64 0.56 -6.21
CA VAL A 70 -8.58 1.35 -6.85
C VAL A 70 -8.76 2.84 -6.59
N HIS A 71 -7.70 3.49 -6.13
CA HIS A 71 -7.63 4.93 -5.91
C HIS A 71 -6.61 5.58 -6.84
N ARG A 72 -6.87 6.83 -7.25
CA ARG A 72 -5.87 7.65 -7.94
C ARG A 72 -4.85 8.17 -6.93
N ALA A 73 -3.59 8.24 -7.33
CA ALA A 73 -2.57 8.91 -6.55
C ALA A 73 -2.93 10.40 -6.33
N GLY A 74 -2.49 10.98 -5.22
CA GLY A 74 -2.85 12.34 -4.80
C GLY A 74 -4.25 12.48 -4.18
N THR A 75 -5.09 11.44 -4.22
CA THR A 75 -6.40 11.45 -3.52
C THR A 75 -6.24 11.14 -2.03
N SER A 76 -7.14 11.69 -1.21
CA SER A 76 -7.24 11.31 0.21
C SER A 76 -8.13 10.09 0.37
N ILE A 77 -7.67 9.11 1.13
CA ILE A 77 -8.46 7.96 1.58
C ILE A 77 -8.70 8.04 3.08
N THR A 78 -9.68 7.30 3.58
CA THR A 78 -9.91 7.10 5.01
C THR A 78 -9.21 5.82 5.44
N VAL A 79 -8.33 5.91 6.43
CA VAL A 79 -7.73 4.76 7.10
C VAL A 79 -8.51 4.50 8.39
N PRO A 80 -9.10 3.31 8.58
CA PRO A 80 -9.85 2.97 9.79
C PRO A 80 -8.98 2.98 11.05
N ALA A 81 -9.65 3.05 12.21
CA ALA A 81 -8.99 2.94 13.51
C ALA A 81 -8.27 1.58 13.66
N ARG A 82 -7.05 1.59 14.23
CA ARG A 82 -6.25 0.39 14.51
C ARG A 82 -6.17 -0.58 13.33
N ALA A 83 -5.86 -0.06 12.15
CA ALA A 83 -5.84 -0.83 10.92
C ALA A 83 -4.54 -0.68 10.15
N VAL A 84 -4.27 -1.68 9.32
CA VAL A 84 -3.23 -1.65 8.29
C VAL A 84 -3.91 -1.80 6.94
N LEU A 85 -3.59 -0.90 6.02
CA LEU A 85 -3.91 -1.03 4.61
C LEU A 85 -2.63 -1.37 3.85
N LEU A 86 -2.70 -2.37 2.96
CA LEU A 86 -1.67 -2.62 1.96
C LEU A 86 -2.24 -2.30 0.60
N LEU A 87 -1.57 -1.41 -0.12
CA LEU A 87 -1.97 -1.01 -1.45
C LEU A 87 -0.90 -1.38 -2.46
N ARG A 88 -1.26 -2.12 -3.51
CA ARG A 88 -0.38 -2.36 -4.65
C ARG A 88 -0.30 -1.10 -5.51
N VAL A 89 0.90 -0.71 -5.90
CA VAL A 89 1.16 0.39 -6.84
C VAL A 89 0.78 -0.05 -8.24
N ALA A 90 0.03 0.80 -8.95
CA ALA A 90 -0.28 0.62 -10.37
C ALA A 90 -0.02 1.93 -11.12
N GLY A 91 0.66 1.87 -12.25
CA GLY A 91 1.09 3.04 -13.01
C GLY A 91 2.40 2.76 -13.72
#